data_AF-A0AAW7KAE5-F1
#
_entry.id   AF-A0AAW7KAE5-F1
#
_cell.length_a   1.000
_cell.length_b   1.000
_cell.length_c   1.000
_cell.angle_alpha   90.00
_cell.angle_beta   90.00
_cell.angle_gamma   90.00
#
_symmetry.space_group_name_H-M   'P 1'
#
loop_
_entity.id
_entity.type
_entity.pdbx_description
1 polymer ?
#
loop_
_entity_poly.entity_id
_entity_poly.type
_entity_poly.pdbx_seq_one_letter_code
_entity_poly.pdbx_strand_id
1 'polypeptide(L)'
;MTLNNRKINTAELLSIVNNSDGVYERDLLKLLNCNDSRLNNVLANYASDKVIKKEKIKQNIYYKKSLDLESLRNINHLISFMDIINKFKIKYSRVSLKKYNKTKEKSLFIDTIIDFKDVLRKYKLKVSNINYDNLDDLKIEKTKQYADILVVSESSLLTEIQKKIIKKELREDILIYDCNLEIIYYFKIRKSENGNIINISALEITDVLEFIKYLSVNKLFITVTNKIEIKIEKQLYIAKEQDRAKFLRRKEGINHE
;
A
#
# COMPACT_ATOMS: atom_id res chain seq x y z
N MET A 1 -10.30 -20.37 1.96
CA MET A 1 -9.90 -18.95 2.05
C MET A 1 -10.71 -18.27 3.14
N THR A 2 -10.04 -17.62 4.09
CA THR A 2 -10.66 -16.93 5.23
C THR A 2 -11.47 -15.72 4.75
N LEU A 3 -12.76 -15.68 5.08
CA LEU A 3 -13.67 -14.58 4.77
C LEU A 3 -13.17 -13.30 5.45
N ASN A 4 -12.79 -12.28 4.68
CA ASN A 4 -12.34 -11.00 5.22
C ASN A 4 -13.53 -10.06 5.42
N ASN A 5 -13.81 -9.70 6.68
CA ASN A 5 -15.02 -8.96 7.08
C ASN A 5 -14.81 -7.46 7.31
N ARG A 6 -13.77 -6.83 6.73
CA ARG A 6 -13.56 -5.39 6.92
C ARG A 6 -14.78 -4.59 6.47
N LYS A 7 -15.31 -3.73 7.35
CA LYS A 7 -16.33 -2.74 6.99
C LYS A 7 -15.74 -1.78 5.95
N ILE A 8 -16.39 -1.69 4.80
CA ILE A 8 -16.00 -0.78 3.73
C ILE A 8 -16.14 0.66 4.24
N ASN A 9 -15.05 1.40 4.25
CA ASN A 9 -15.07 2.84 4.48
C ASN A 9 -15.37 3.52 3.14
N THR A 10 -16.54 4.16 3.04
CA THR A 10 -16.97 4.85 1.82
C THR A 10 -15.96 5.90 1.35
N ALA A 11 -15.40 6.71 2.26
CA ALA A 11 -14.43 7.74 1.88
C ALA A 11 -13.15 7.13 1.32
N GLU A 12 -12.73 5.98 1.85
CA GLU A 12 -11.60 5.20 1.35
C GLU A 12 -11.88 4.65 -0.06
N LEU A 13 -13.03 3.98 -0.23
CA LEU A 13 -13.48 3.43 -1.52
C LEU A 13 -13.56 4.52 -2.59
N LEU A 14 -14.26 5.62 -2.30
CA LEU A 14 -14.42 6.73 -3.24
C LEU A 14 -13.08 7.41 -3.53
N SER A 15 -12.17 7.52 -2.55
CA SER A 15 -10.82 8.02 -2.79
C SER A 15 -10.07 7.13 -3.79
N ILE A 16 -10.17 5.81 -3.70
CA ILE A 16 -9.51 4.90 -4.64
C ILE A 16 -10.15 5.04 -6.03
N VAL A 17 -11.47 4.88 -6.14
CA VAL A 17 -12.18 4.92 -7.42
C VAL A 17 -11.97 6.24 -8.14
N ASN A 18 -12.12 7.37 -7.43
CA ASN A 18 -12.02 8.70 -8.03
C ASN A 18 -10.61 9.07 -8.50
N ASN A 19 -9.57 8.49 -7.90
CA ASN A 19 -8.19 8.77 -8.27
C ASN A 19 -7.56 7.66 -9.13
N SER A 20 -8.32 6.61 -9.44
CA SER A 20 -7.79 5.46 -10.20
C SER A 20 -7.86 5.66 -11.72
N ASP A 21 -8.66 6.56 -12.24
CA ASP A 21 -9.01 6.56 -13.67
C ASP A 21 -9.51 5.17 -14.17
N GLY A 22 -9.93 4.28 -13.25
CA GLY A 22 -10.30 2.89 -13.52
C GLY A 22 -9.59 1.91 -12.58
N VAL A 23 -10.37 1.13 -11.82
CA VAL A 23 -9.86 0.06 -10.95
C VAL A 23 -10.71 -1.20 -11.11
N TYR A 24 -10.06 -2.36 -11.16
CA TYR A 24 -10.75 -3.65 -11.22
C TYR A 24 -11.46 -3.96 -9.90
N GLU A 25 -12.61 -4.64 -9.98
CA GLU A 25 -13.31 -5.15 -8.79
C GLU A 25 -12.39 -6.01 -7.91
N ARG A 26 -11.63 -6.93 -8.52
CA ARG A 26 -10.66 -7.79 -7.81
C ARG A 26 -9.57 -7.00 -7.06
N ASP A 27 -9.16 -5.87 -7.63
CA ASP A 27 -8.10 -5.03 -7.06
C ASP A 27 -8.66 -4.19 -5.91
N LEU A 28 -9.92 -3.76 -6.00
CA LEU A 28 -10.65 -3.18 -4.87
C LEU A 28 -10.80 -4.18 -3.72
N LEU A 29 -11.09 -5.46 -4.02
CA LEU A 29 -11.15 -6.51 -3.00
C LEU A 29 -9.81 -6.66 -2.29
N LYS A 30 -8.70 -6.65 -3.04
CA LYS A 30 -7.35 -6.73 -2.49
C LYS A 30 -6.99 -5.52 -1.63
N LEU A 31 -7.26 -4.31 -2.11
CA LEU A 31 -6.94 -3.06 -1.39
C LEU A 31 -7.78 -2.90 -0.12
N LEU A 32 -9.09 -3.08 -0.26
CA LEU A 32 -10.02 -2.90 0.84
C LEU A 32 -10.00 -4.10 1.78
N ASN A 33 -9.57 -5.28 1.31
CA ASN A 33 -9.53 -6.52 2.05
C ASN A 33 -10.88 -6.81 2.72
N CYS A 34 -11.91 -6.88 1.88
CA CYS A 34 -13.30 -7.05 2.28
C CYS A 34 -13.97 -8.18 1.48
N ASN A 35 -15.19 -8.54 1.87
CA ASN A 35 -15.93 -9.62 1.24
C ASN A 35 -16.54 -9.18 -0.11
N ASP A 36 -16.45 -10.07 -1.11
CA ASP A 36 -16.94 -9.89 -2.47
C ASP A 36 -18.41 -9.46 -2.55
N SER A 37 -19.32 -10.17 -1.89
CA SER A 37 -20.76 -9.84 -1.94
C SER A 37 -21.05 -8.47 -1.35
N ARG A 38 -20.35 -8.13 -0.25
CA ARG A 38 -20.49 -6.81 0.39
C ARG A 38 -19.94 -5.70 -0.49
N LEU A 39 -18.76 -5.88 -1.09
CA LEU A 39 -18.20 -4.90 -2.01
C LEU A 39 -19.13 -4.69 -3.21
N ASN A 40 -19.64 -5.78 -3.77
CA ASN A 40 -20.48 -5.74 -4.96
C ASN A 40 -21.80 -5.01 -4.70
N ASN A 41 -22.42 -5.22 -3.54
CA ASN A 41 -23.61 -4.48 -3.14
C ASN A 41 -23.33 -2.98 -2.98
N VAL A 42 -22.23 -2.62 -2.31
CA VAL A 42 -21.86 -1.21 -2.12
C VAL A 42 -21.55 -0.53 -3.45
N LEU A 43 -20.81 -1.20 -4.33
CA LEU A 43 -20.47 -0.70 -5.66
C LEU A 43 -21.71 -0.59 -6.58
N ALA A 44 -22.63 -1.54 -6.50
CA ALA A 44 -23.89 -1.51 -7.25
C ALA A 44 -24.76 -0.31 -6.83
N ASN A 45 -24.89 -0.06 -5.52
CA ASN A 45 -25.62 1.09 -5.00
C ASN A 45 -25.00 2.41 -5.49
N TYR A 46 -23.68 2.61 -5.34
CA TYR A 46 -23.02 3.83 -5.82
C TYR A 46 -23.07 3.99 -7.34
N ALA A 47 -23.09 2.90 -8.09
CA ALA A 47 -23.27 2.95 -9.55
C ALA A 47 -24.69 3.35 -9.93
N SER A 48 -25.71 2.80 -9.23
CA SER A 48 -27.12 3.16 -9.40
C SER A 48 -27.35 4.64 -9.08
N ASP A 49 -26.73 5.13 -8.01
CA ASP A 49 -26.77 6.53 -7.60
C ASP A 49 -25.92 7.46 -8.48
N LYS A 50 -25.27 6.92 -9.54
CA LYS A 50 -24.39 7.63 -10.48
C LYS A 50 -23.20 8.34 -9.81
N VAL A 51 -22.80 7.90 -8.62
CA VAL A 51 -21.61 8.39 -7.90
C VAL A 51 -20.33 7.87 -8.55
N ILE A 52 -20.36 6.63 -9.06
CA ILE A 52 -19.27 5.99 -9.81
C ILE A 52 -19.84 5.35 -11.08
N LYS A 53 -19.01 5.19 -12.11
CA LYS A 53 -19.38 4.47 -13.33
C LYS A 53 -18.87 3.03 -13.27
N LYS A 54 -19.76 2.07 -13.51
CA LYS A 54 -19.42 0.65 -13.75
C LYS A 54 -19.27 0.41 -15.24
N GLU A 55 -18.15 -0.17 -15.66
CA GLU A 55 -17.92 -0.59 -17.05
C GLU A 55 -17.46 -2.04 -17.10
N LYS A 56 -17.83 -2.75 -18.16
CA LYS A 56 -17.37 -4.10 -18.43
C LYS A 56 -16.52 -4.09 -19.69
N ILE A 57 -15.25 -4.47 -19.56
CA ILE A 57 -14.32 -4.62 -20.69
C ILE A 57 -13.91 -6.08 -20.74
N LYS A 58 -14.28 -6.77 -21.83
CA LYS A 58 -14.18 -8.23 -21.94
C LYS A 58 -14.88 -8.92 -20.75
N GLN A 59 -14.15 -9.72 -19.98
CA GLN A 59 -14.67 -10.43 -18.81
C GLN A 59 -14.51 -9.66 -17.49
N ASN A 60 -13.84 -8.49 -17.52
CA ASN A 60 -13.48 -7.75 -16.32
C ASN A 60 -14.43 -6.58 -16.06
N ILE A 61 -14.75 -6.35 -14.78
CA ILE A 61 -15.56 -5.22 -14.30
C ILE A 61 -14.64 -4.16 -13.72
N TYR A 62 -14.87 -2.91 -14.13
CA TYR A 62 -14.11 -1.74 -13.73
C TYR A 62 -15.01 -0.67 -13.16
N TYR A 63 -14.47 0.08 -12.20
CA TYR A 63 -15.13 1.22 -11.58
C TYR A 63 -14.28 2.48 -11.78
N LYS A 64 -14.88 3.58 -12.23
CA LYS A 64 -14.19 4.86 -12.47
C LYS A 64 -15.10 6.07 -12.29
N LYS A 65 -14.52 7.27 -12.15
CA LYS A 65 -15.25 8.54 -12.08
C LYS A 65 -15.71 9.06 -13.44
N SER A 66 -14.89 8.95 -14.50
CA SER A 66 -15.21 9.40 -15.87
C SER A 66 -14.41 8.64 -16.94
N LEU A 67 -14.82 8.77 -18.22
CA LEU A 67 -14.45 7.94 -19.35
C LEU A 67 -13.04 8.24 -19.91
N ASP A 68 -12.05 7.48 -19.43
CA ASP A 68 -10.75 7.30 -20.09
C ASP A 68 -10.35 5.83 -19.91
N LEU A 69 -9.85 5.19 -20.97
CA LEU A 69 -9.46 3.76 -21.01
C LEU A 69 -7.94 3.58 -21.01
N GLU A 70 -7.17 4.67 -21.17
CA GLU A 70 -5.73 4.63 -21.42
C GLU A 70 -4.90 4.48 -20.11
N SER A 71 -5.54 4.55 -18.94
CA SER A 71 -4.88 4.79 -17.65
C SER A 71 -4.86 3.61 -16.67
N LEU A 72 -5.20 2.40 -17.12
CA LEU A 72 -5.36 1.21 -16.26
C LEU A 72 -4.04 0.53 -15.85
N ARG A 73 -2.98 0.62 -16.68
CA ARG A 73 -1.78 -0.22 -16.50
C ARG A 73 -0.95 0.15 -15.28
N ASN A 74 -0.88 1.45 -14.97
CA ASN A 74 -0.03 1.96 -13.90
C ASN A 74 -0.53 1.58 -12.50
N ILE A 75 -1.84 1.40 -12.31
CA ILE A 75 -2.36 1.12 -10.97
C ILE A 75 -2.07 -0.31 -10.53
N ASN A 76 -2.04 -1.26 -11.46
CA ASN A 76 -1.81 -2.65 -11.12
C ASN A 76 -0.44 -2.86 -10.43
N HIS A 77 0.60 -2.15 -10.87
CA HIS A 77 1.93 -2.22 -10.24
C HIS A 77 1.93 -1.64 -8.82
N LEU A 78 1.16 -0.58 -8.54
CA LEU A 78 1.00 -0.06 -7.18
C LEU A 78 0.27 -1.05 -6.28
N ILE A 79 -0.75 -1.71 -6.82
CA ILE A 79 -1.62 -2.63 -6.08
C ILE A 79 -0.92 -3.98 -5.84
N SER A 80 0.02 -4.42 -6.68
CA SER A 80 0.79 -5.64 -6.43
C SER A 80 1.63 -5.54 -5.15
N PHE A 81 2.01 -4.35 -4.70
CA PHE A 81 2.65 -4.19 -3.38
C PHE A 81 1.79 -4.70 -2.21
N MET A 82 0.46 -4.79 -2.37
CA MET A 82 -0.40 -5.39 -1.35
C MET A 82 -0.10 -6.88 -1.12
N ASP A 83 0.56 -7.57 -2.06
CA ASP A 83 1.03 -8.94 -1.85
C ASP A 83 2.11 -9.00 -0.78
N ILE A 84 3.03 -8.03 -0.73
CA ILE A 84 4.00 -7.90 0.36
C ILE A 84 3.31 -7.66 1.69
N ILE A 85 2.34 -6.73 1.73
CA ILE A 85 1.56 -6.43 2.95
C ILE A 85 0.87 -7.71 3.46
N ASN A 86 0.27 -8.49 2.56
CA ASN A 86 -0.41 -9.74 2.89
C ASN A 86 0.57 -10.85 3.31
N LYS A 87 1.67 -11.03 2.57
CA LYS A 87 2.74 -12.00 2.85
C LYS A 87 3.33 -11.78 4.23
N PHE A 88 3.64 -10.53 4.57
CA PHE A 88 4.17 -10.15 5.88
C PHE A 88 3.10 -10.02 6.96
N LYS A 89 1.82 -10.22 6.62
CA LYS A 89 0.66 -10.08 7.52
C LYS A 89 0.64 -8.70 8.21
N ILE A 90 1.09 -7.66 7.51
CA ILE A 90 1.14 -6.30 8.01
C ILE A 90 -0.29 -5.76 8.12
N LYS A 91 -0.64 -5.27 9.30
CA LYS A 91 -1.95 -4.66 9.56
C LYS A 91 -1.96 -3.24 8.99
N TYR A 92 -3.03 -2.88 8.30
CA TYR A 92 -3.25 -1.52 7.80
C TYR A 92 -4.66 -1.00 8.12
N SER A 93 -4.73 0.30 8.42
CA SER A 93 -5.96 1.01 8.82
C SER A 93 -6.60 1.75 7.66
N ARG A 94 -5.79 2.25 6.72
CA ARG A 94 -6.26 3.04 5.58
C ARG A 94 -5.41 2.82 4.34
N VAL A 95 -6.07 2.77 3.21
CA VAL A 95 -5.48 2.80 1.87
C VAL A 95 -6.07 3.99 1.12
N SER A 96 -5.25 4.78 0.45
CA SER A 96 -5.76 5.86 -0.41
C SER A 96 -4.88 6.04 -1.63
N LEU A 97 -5.51 6.25 -2.76
CA LEU A 97 -4.82 6.61 -3.99
C LEU A 97 -4.87 8.13 -4.13
N LYS A 98 -3.70 8.75 -4.34
CA LYS A 98 -3.60 10.20 -4.55
C LYS A 98 -2.90 10.50 -5.86
N LYS A 99 -3.46 11.44 -6.61
CA LYS A 99 -2.88 11.97 -7.85
C LYS A 99 -1.96 13.15 -7.54
N TYR A 100 -0.79 13.17 -8.16
CA TYR A 100 0.09 14.32 -8.16
C TYR A 100 -0.30 15.23 -9.33
N ASN A 101 -0.79 16.44 -9.02
CA ASN A 101 -1.45 17.31 -10.00
C ASN A 101 -0.55 17.71 -11.18
N LYS A 102 0.77 17.71 -11.01
CA LYS A 102 1.73 18.12 -12.05
C LYS A 102 2.03 17.02 -13.07
N THR A 103 2.26 15.79 -12.62
CA THR A 103 2.72 14.68 -13.47
C THR A 103 1.60 13.72 -13.85
N LYS A 104 0.36 13.93 -13.35
CA LYS A 104 -0.78 12.97 -13.40
C LYS A 104 -0.48 11.61 -12.74
N GLU A 105 0.68 11.46 -12.13
CA GLU A 105 1.09 10.23 -11.48
C GLU A 105 0.30 9.95 -10.23
N LYS A 106 0.23 8.68 -9.87
CA LYS A 106 -0.53 8.21 -8.73
C LYS A 106 0.40 7.55 -7.74
N SER A 107 0.19 7.83 -6.47
CA SER A 107 0.83 7.12 -5.38
C SER A 107 -0.21 6.48 -4.49
N LEU A 108 0.05 5.24 -4.11
CA LEU A 108 -0.75 4.50 -3.15
C LEU A 108 -0.20 4.77 -1.75
N PHE A 109 -1.05 5.30 -0.87
CA PHE A 109 -0.72 5.54 0.52
C PHE A 109 -1.38 4.48 1.38
N ILE A 110 -0.57 3.83 2.23
CA ILE A 110 -1.03 2.79 3.15
C ILE A 110 -0.62 3.20 4.56
N ASP A 111 -1.60 3.43 5.43
CA ASP A 111 -1.37 3.67 6.85
C ASP A 111 -1.35 2.31 7.55
N THR A 112 -0.18 1.88 8.01
CA THR A 112 0.05 0.60 8.68
C THR A 112 0.22 0.78 10.18
N ILE A 113 -0.12 -0.28 10.92
CA ILE A 113 -0.11 -0.29 12.38
C ILE A 113 0.61 -1.55 12.85
N ILE A 114 1.55 -1.38 13.77
CA ILE A 114 2.30 -2.48 14.37
C ILE A 114 2.21 -2.34 15.88
N ASP A 115 1.67 -3.38 16.50
CA ASP A 115 1.40 -3.44 17.93
C ASP A 115 2.60 -4.03 18.66
N PHE A 116 3.20 -3.27 19.56
CA PHE A 116 4.26 -3.73 20.46
C PHE A 116 3.85 -3.43 21.90
N LYS A 117 3.23 -4.42 22.56
CA LYS A 117 2.75 -4.32 23.94
C LYS A 117 1.76 -3.16 24.14
N ASP A 118 2.16 -2.14 24.90
CA ASP A 118 1.39 -0.93 25.23
C ASP A 118 1.68 0.25 24.31
N VAL A 119 2.50 0.05 23.27
CA VAL A 119 2.89 1.09 22.33
C VAL A 119 2.46 0.68 20.93
N LEU A 120 1.76 1.59 20.26
CA LEU A 120 1.30 1.39 18.90
C LEU A 120 2.15 2.25 17.97
N ARG A 121 2.83 1.61 17.00
CA ARG A 121 3.59 2.33 15.98
C ARG A 121 2.76 2.42 14.70
N LYS A 122 2.59 3.65 14.21
CA LYS A 122 1.97 3.94 12.91
C LYS A 122 3.07 4.20 11.89
N TYR A 123 3.05 3.47 10.78
CA TYR A 123 3.94 3.72 9.65
C TYR A 123 3.10 4.05 8.44
N LYS A 124 3.39 5.18 7.81
CA LYS A 124 2.77 5.55 6.54
C LYS A 124 3.68 5.13 5.41
N LEU A 125 3.14 4.36 4.48
CA LEU A 125 3.85 3.88 3.30
C LEU A 125 3.35 4.67 2.09
N LYS A 126 4.26 5.21 1.29
CA LYS A 126 3.94 5.83 -0.01
C LYS A 126 4.56 4.96 -1.09
N VAL A 127 3.72 4.26 -1.84
CA VAL A 127 4.10 3.40 -2.95
C VAL A 127 3.91 4.19 -4.24
N SER A 128 4.96 4.31 -5.05
CA SER A 128 4.98 5.10 -6.28
C SER A 128 5.63 4.30 -7.39
N ASN A 129 5.01 4.26 -8.58
CA ASN A 129 5.66 3.67 -9.74
C ASN A 129 6.78 4.59 -10.21
N ILE A 130 7.90 4.00 -10.58
CA ILE A 130 9.02 4.71 -11.16
C ILE A 130 9.29 4.21 -12.57
N ASN A 131 9.59 5.16 -13.45
CA ASN A 131 10.09 4.98 -14.80
C ASN A 131 11.19 6.01 -15.05
N TYR A 132 11.82 5.96 -16.22
CA TYR A 132 12.89 6.91 -16.55
C TYR A 132 12.42 8.37 -16.58
N ASP A 133 11.19 8.61 -17.00
CA ASP A 133 10.64 9.97 -17.14
C ASP A 133 10.42 10.65 -15.78
N ASN A 134 10.08 9.88 -14.74
CA ASN A 134 9.70 10.42 -13.43
C ASN A 134 10.76 10.26 -12.34
N LEU A 135 11.81 9.49 -12.62
CA LEU A 135 12.90 9.25 -11.68
C LEU A 135 13.62 10.55 -11.31
N ASP A 136 13.71 11.49 -12.26
CA ASP A 136 14.31 12.81 -12.06
C ASP A 136 13.41 13.76 -11.25
N ASP A 137 12.10 13.56 -11.32
CA ASP A 137 11.09 14.37 -10.62
C ASP A 137 10.88 13.95 -9.16
N LEU A 138 11.53 12.88 -8.70
CA LEU A 138 11.49 12.42 -7.31
C LEU A 138 12.10 13.46 -6.36
N LYS A 139 11.24 14.34 -5.85
CA LYS A 139 11.66 15.34 -4.86
C LYS A 139 11.96 14.69 -3.51
N ILE A 140 13.18 14.93 -3.04
CA ILE A 140 13.61 14.72 -1.66
C ILE A 140 12.87 15.73 -0.77
N GLU A 141 11.80 15.31 -0.09
CA GLU A 141 11.32 16.08 1.06
C GLU A 141 12.20 15.75 2.27
N LYS A 142 12.86 16.76 2.83
CA LYS A 142 13.86 16.60 3.91
C LYS A 142 13.28 16.07 5.21
N THR A 143 11.96 16.14 5.41
CA THR A 143 11.27 15.64 6.61
C THR A 143 10.01 14.90 6.18
N LYS A 144 10.05 13.57 6.25
CA LYS A 144 8.90 12.71 5.96
C LYS A 144 8.67 11.75 7.11
N GLN A 145 7.43 11.70 7.58
CA GLN A 145 6.95 10.64 8.49
C GLN A 145 6.37 9.46 7.68
N TYR A 146 6.93 9.18 6.51
CA TYR A 146 6.50 8.09 5.65
C TYR A 146 7.67 7.44 4.92
N ALA A 147 7.56 6.13 4.69
CA ALA A 147 8.50 5.37 3.88
C ALA A 147 8.13 5.49 2.40
N ASP A 148 9.08 5.95 1.59
CA ASP A 148 8.96 5.91 0.13
C ASP A 148 9.28 4.49 -0.34
N ILE A 149 8.37 3.90 -1.12
CA ILE A 149 8.53 2.60 -1.77
C ILE A 149 8.41 2.84 -3.28
N LEU A 150 9.51 2.63 -3.98
CA LEU A 150 9.57 2.78 -5.43
C LEU A 150 9.26 1.42 -6.07
N VAL A 151 8.18 1.38 -6.83
CA VAL A 151 7.82 0.21 -7.62
C VAL A 151 8.58 0.28 -8.94
N VAL A 152 9.45 -0.70 -9.16
CA VAL A 152 10.18 -0.87 -10.42
C VAL A 152 9.61 -2.04 -11.19
N SER A 153 9.42 -1.84 -12.49
CA SER A 153 9.03 -2.87 -13.45
C SER A 153 10.15 -3.23 -14.43
N GLU A 154 11.29 -2.54 -14.35
CA GLU A 154 12.44 -2.73 -15.22
C GLU A 154 13.71 -2.77 -14.37
N SER A 155 14.50 -3.85 -14.48
CA SER A 155 15.69 -4.03 -13.66
C SER A 155 16.76 -2.95 -13.90
N SER A 156 16.78 -2.34 -15.08
CA SER A 156 17.70 -1.25 -15.42
C SER A 156 17.44 0.04 -14.63
N LEU A 157 16.23 0.25 -14.10
CA LEU A 157 15.92 1.38 -13.21
C LEU A 157 16.67 1.29 -11.88
N LEU A 158 17.01 0.07 -11.43
CA LEU A 158 17.74 -0.14 -10.19
C LEU A 158 19.12 0.49 -10.22
N THR A 159 19.81 0.31 -11.34
CA THR A 159 21.12 0.91 -11.57
C THR A 159 21.04 2.44 -11.54
N GLU A 160 20.01 3.02 -12.13
CA GLU A 160 19.82 4.49 -12.10
C GLU A 160 19.47 5.01 -10.70
N ILE A 161 18.60 4.31 -9.96
CA ILE A 161 18.30 4.66 -8.57
C ILE A 161 19.57 4.60 -7.72
N GLN A 162 20.40 3.56 -7.86
CA GLN A 162 21.68 3.45 -7.17
C GLN A 162 22.61 4.63 -7.50
N LYS A 163 22.77 4.97 -8.78
CA LYS A 163 23.58 6.12 -9.22
C LYS A 163 23.10 7.42 -8.57
N LYS A 164 21.78 7.64 -8.52
CA LYS A 164 21.20 8.83 -7.89
C LYS A 164 21.41 8.88 -6.38
N ILE A 165 21.33 7.74 -5.69
CA ILE A 165 21.68 7.65 -4.26
C ILE A 165 23.16 8.00 -4.06
N ILE A 166 24.06 7.46 -4.89
CA ILE A 166 25.51 7.75 -4.84
C ILE A 166 25.78 9.25 -5.02
N LYS A 167 25.11 9.88 -5.98
CA LYS A 167 25.18 11.32 -6.24
C LYS A 167 24.46 12.18 -5.19
N LYS A 168 23.81 11.57 -4.19
CA LYS A 168 22.97 12.24 -3.17
C LYS A 168 21.77 12.99 -3.77
N GLU A 169 21.33 12.60 -4.96
CA GLU A 169 20.12 13.09 -5.63
C GLU A 169 18.86 12.37 -5.14
N LEU A 170 19.02 11.18 -4.53
CA LEU A 170 17.96 10.44 -3.86
C LEU A 170 18.35 10.12 -2.41
N ARG A 171 17.34 9.94 -1.56
CA ARG A 171 17.54 9.55 -0.16
C ARG A 171 17.98 8.09 -0.05
N GLU A 172 18.71 7.81 1.02
CA GLU A 172 19.21 6.48 1.34
C GLU A 172 18.13 5.60 2.00
N ASP A 173 17.11 6.21 2.61
CA ASP A 173 16.03 5.56 3.35
C ASP A 173 14.81 5.21 2.47
N ILE A 174 15.07 4.77 1.24
CA ILE A 174 14.06 4.35 0.27
C ILE A 174 13.99 2.82 0.16
N LEU A 175 12.76 2.30 0.09
CA LEU A 175 12.50 0.90 -0.24
C LEU A 175 12.24 0.74 -1.73
N ILE A 176 12.68 -0.38 -2.29
CA ILE A 176 12.43 -0.76 -3.66
C ILE A 176 11.56 -2.01 -3.66
N TYR A 177 10.47 -1.96 -4.43
CA TYR A 177 9.65 -3.12 -4.73
C TYR A 177 9.80 -3.47 -6.20
N ASP A 178 10.40 -4.63 -6.47
CA ASP A 178 10.46 -5.18 -7.82
C ASP A 178 9.16 -5.95 -8.09
N CYS A 179 8.30 -5.40 -8.93
CA CYS A 179 6.98 -5.99 -9.16
C CYS A 179 7.03 -7.26 -10.01
N ASN A 180 8.11 -7.53 -10.73
CA ASN A 180 8.26 -8.74 -11.54
C ASN A 180 8.72 -9.92 -10.68
N LEU A 181 9.60 -9.64 -9.72
CA LEU A 181 10.13 -10.64 -8.79
C LEU A 181 9.28 -10.77 -7.52
N GLU A 182 8.37 -9.83 -7.27
CA GLU A 182 7.55 -9.73 -6.06
C GLU A 182 8.40 -9.69 -4.77
N ILE A 183 9.56 -9.03 -4.85
CA ILE A 183 10.49 -8.85 -3.73
C ILE A 183 10.58 -7.38 -3.34
N ILE A 184 10.85 -7.14 -2.06
CA ILE A 184 11.14 -5.81 -1.53
C ILE A 184 12.53 -5.80 -0.92
N TYR A 185 13.30 -4.75 -1.18
CA TYR A 185 14.66 -4.59 -0.67
C TYR A 185 14.97 -3.12 -0.39
N TYR A 186 16.09 -2.89 0.27
CA TYR A 186 16.68 -1.57 0.44
C TYR A 186 18.16 -1.61 0.06
N PHE A 187 18.73 -0.44 -0.21
CA PHE A 187 20.15 -0.32 -0.46
C PHE A 187 20.91 -0.11 0.84
N LYS A 188 21.75 -1.07 1.22
CA LYS A 188 22.71 -0.92 2.31
C LYS A 188 23.97 -0.23 1.77
N ILE A 189 24.24 0.93 2.35
CA ILE A 189 25.33 1.82 1.95
C ILE A 189 26.47 1.70 2.96
N ARG A 190 27.70 1.48 2.47
CA ARG A 190 28.92 1.57 3.26
C ARG A 190 29.62 2.88 2.91
N LYS A 191 29.92 3.69 3.92
CA LYS A 191 30.61 4.99 3.77
C LYS A 191 32.06 4.90 4.27
N SER A 192 32.93 5.72 3.70
CA SER A 192 34.27 5.99 4.23
C SER A 192 34.18 6.88 5.47
N GLU A 193 35.30 7.02 6.19
CA GLU A 193 35.41 7.95 7.31
C GLU A 193 35.05 9.39 6.92
N ASN A 194 35.34 9.78 5.68
CA ASN A 194 35.02 11.09 5.12
C ASN A 194 33.55 11.20 4.62
N GLY A 195 32.72 10.18 4.82
CA GLY A 195 31.30 10.18 4.45
C GLY A 195 31.00 9.89 2.97
N ASN A 196 32.00 9.49 2.17
CA ASN A 196 31.80 9.11 0.77
C ASN A 196 31.30 7.67 0.66
N ILE A 197 30.41 7.40 -0.29
CA ILE A 197 29.87 6.05 -0.50
C ILE A 197 30.94 5.17 -1.15
N ILE A 198 31.35 4.11 -0.46
CA ILE A 198 32.32 3.11 -0.94
C ILE A 198 31.60 1.96 -1.66
N ASN A 199 30.46 1.54 -1.12
CA ASN A 199 29.74 0.38 -1.63
C ASN A 199 28.23 0.55 -1.39
N ILE A 200 27.44 0.09 -2.35
CA ILE A 200 25.99 -0.04 -2.26
C ILE A 200 25.61 -1.49 -2.58
N SER A 201 24.85 -2.11 -1.69
CA SER A 201 24.37 -3.48 -1.85
C SER A 201 22.87 -3.54 -1.66
N ALA A 202 22.16 -4.25 -2.54
CA ALA A 202 20.73 -4.51 -2.35
C ALA A 202 20.55 -5.62 -1.31
N LEU A 203 19.76 -5.37 -0.27
CA LEU A 203 19.39 -6.36 0.72
C LEU A 203 17.89 -6.60 0.69
N GLU A 204 17.50 -7.82 0.35
CA GLU A 204 16.13 -8.28 0.42
C GLU A 204 15.61 -8.23 1.85
N ILE A 205 14.36 -7.80 1.97
CA ILE A 205 13.57 -7.92 3.20
C ILE A 205 12.73 -9.18 3.03
N THR A 206 13.06 -10.18 3.82
CA THR A 206 12.48 -11.52 3.70
C THR A 206 11.25 -11.71 4.59
N ASP A 207 11.14 -10.91 5.66
CA ASP A 207 10.06 -11.01 6.62
C ASP A 207 9.62 -9.65 7.23
N VAL A 208 8.58 -9.73 8.06
CA VAL A 208 8.00 -8.57 8.76
C VAL A 208 8.96 -7.96 9.79
N LEU A 209 9.83 -8.74 10.43
CA LEU A 209 10.77 -8.25 11.44
C LEU A 209 11.85 -7.39 10.79
N GLU A 210 12.40 -7.82 9.66
CA GLU A 210 13.34 -7.05 8.85
C GLU A 210 12.71 -5.76 8.34
N PHE A 211 11.46 -5.83 7.85
CA PHE A 211 10.70 -4.66 7.41
C PHE A 211 10.53 -3.64 8.56
N ILE A 212 10.11 -4.10 9.74
CA ILE A 212 9.97 -3.26 10.93
C ILE A 212 11.31 -2.67 11.37
N LYS A 213 12.38 -3.47 11.34
CA LYS A 213 13.72 -3.04 11.73
C LYS A 213 14.18 -1.92 10.83
N TYR A 214 14.03 -2.06 9.52
CA TYR A 214 14.36 -1.04 8.54
C TYR A 214 13.62 0.28 8.83
N LEU A 215 12.30 0.22 9.00
CA LEU A 215 11.49 1.41 9.27
C LEU A 215 11.87 2.06 10.61
N SER A 216 12.22 1.25 11.61
CA SER A 216 12.59 1.72 12.95
C SER A 216 13.96 2.40 12.97
N VAL A 217 14.96 1.82 12.31
CA VAL A 217 16.32 2.40 12.18
C VAL A 217 16.26 3.76 11.49
N ASN A 218 15.44 3.88 10.45
CA ASN A 218 15.25 5.12 9.70
C ASN A 218 14.24 6.08 10.34
N LYS A 219 13.69 5.78 11.52
CA LYS A 219 12.71 6.60 12.25
C LYS A 219 11.46 6.96 11.42
N LEU A 220 11.02 6.06 10.55
CA LEU A 220 9.89 6.26 9.63
C LEU A 220 8.53 5.93 10.27
N PHE A 221 8.33 6.34 11.53
CA PHE A 221 7.14 6.00 12.31
C PHE A 221 6.71 7.09 13.28
N ILE A 222 5.44 7.03 13.65
CA ILE A 222 4.85 7.81 14.74
C ILE A 222 4.54 6.84 15.88
N THR A 223 4.96 7.22 17.09
CA THR A 223 4.65 6.46 18.31
C THR A 223 3.36 7.00 18.92
N VAL A 224 2.37 6.12 19.10
CA VAL A 224 1.14 6.43 19.81
C VAL A 224 1.20 5.78 21.18
N THR A 225 1.13 6.61 22.22
CA THR A 225 1.16 6.19 23.64
C THR A 225 -0.16 6.43 24.36
N ASN A 226 -1.09 7.19 23.76
CA ASN A 226 -2.39 7.47 24.33
C ASN A 226 -3.28 6.20 24.33
N LYS A 227 -3.66 5.71 25.51
CA LYS A 227 -4.44 4.47 25.66
C LYS A 227 -5.80 4.49 24.95
N ILE A 228 -6.48 5.64 24.88
CA ILE A 228 -7.77 5.78 24.20
C ILE A 228 -7.55 5.69 22.69
N GLU A 229 -6.57 6.42 22.15
CA GLU A 229 -6.24 6.36 20.73
C GLU A 229 -5.79 4.95 20.32
N ILE A 230 -4.95 4.30 21.14
CA ILE A 230 -4.58 2.90 20.96
C ILE A 230 -5.81 2.01 20.93
N LYS A 231 -6.79 2.21 21.83
CA LYS A 231 -8.03 1.42 21.85
C LYS A 231 -8.88 1.65 20.60
N ILE A 232 -9.01 2.88 20.10
CA ILE A 232 -9.75 3.19 18.87
C ILE A 232 -9.09 2.53 17.66
N GLU A 233 -7.77 2.67 17.52
CA GLU A 233 -7.00 2.06 16.45
C GLU A 233 -7.05 0.53 16.51
N LYS A 234 -6.93 -0.03 17.72
CA LYS A 234 -7.11 -1.46 17.96
C LYS A 234 -8.55 -1.89 17.67
N GLN A 235 -9.59 -1.10 17.95
CA GLN A 235 -10.99 -1.45 17.64
C GLN A 235 -11.28 -1.47 16.14
N LEU A 236 -10.71 -0.55 15.36
CA LEU A 236 -10.76 -0.60 13.89
C LEU A 236 -10.17 -1.91 13.34
N TYR A 237 -9.27 -2.54 14.10
CA TYR A 237 -8.66 -3.82 13.80
C TYR A 237 -9.37 -5.03 14.43
N ILE A 238 -9.71 -4.98 15.72
CA ILE A 238 -10.37 -6.05 16.49
C ILE A 238 -11.78 -6.29 15.96
N ALA A 239 -12.49 -5.26 15.47
CA ALA A 239 -13.75 -5.47 14.77
C ALA A 239 -13.57 -6.45 13.58
N LYS A 240 -12.42 -6.40 12.87
CA LYS A 240 -12.11 -7.36 11.79
C LYS A 240 -11.93 -8.80 12.32
N GLU A 241 -11.37 -8.97 13.53
CA GLU A 241 -11.19 -10.30 14.16
C GLU A 241 -12.44 -10.82 14.86
N GLN A 242 -13.19 -9.96 15.56
CA GLN A 242 -14.46 -10.30 16.20
C GLN A 242 -15.55 -10.61 15.16
N ASP A 243 -15.56 -9.89 14.03
CA ASP A 243 -16.45 -10.22 12.91
C ASP A 243 -16.03 -11.52 12.23
N ARG A 244 -14.73 -11.86 12.22
CA ARG A 244 -14.22 -13.16 11.78
C ARG A 244 -14.63 -14.28 12.74
N ALA A 245 -14.53 -14.07 14.06
CA ALA A 245 -14.95 -15.04 15.07
C ALA A 245 -16.48 -15.24 15.09
N LYS A 246 -17.27 -14.16 14.96
CA LYS A 246 -18.74 -14.26 14.80
C LYS A 246 -19.12 -14.99 13.52
N PHE A 247 -18.42 -14.74 12.42
CA PHE A 247 -18.65 -15.46 11.16
C PHE A 247 -18.28 -16.94 11.26
N LEU A 248 -17.15 -17.29 11.88
CA LEU A 248 -16.74 -18.68 12.12
C LEU A 248 -17.75 -19.42 13.02
N ARG A 249 -18.20 -18.81 14.12
CA ARG A 249 -19.26 -19.38 14.98
C ARG A 249 -20.58 -19.61 14.24
N ARG A 250 -20.95 -18.71 13.32
CA ARG A 250 -22.14 -18.88 12.46
C ARG A 250 -21.96 -20.00 11.44
N LYS A 251 -20.74 -20.25 10.97
CA LYS A 251 -20.44 -21.37 10.06
C LYS A 251 -20.43 -22.73 10.75
N GLU A 252 -19.95 -22.78 11.99
CA GLU A 252 -19.99 -23.98 12.83
C GLU A 252 -21.42 -24.35 13.26
N GLY A 253 -22.30 -23.36 13.43
CA GLY A 253 -23.73 -23.58 13.71
C GLY A 253 -24.62 -23.95 12.52
N ILE A 254 -24.09 -24.00 11.29
CA ILE A 254 -24.87 -24.40 10.08
C ILE A 254 -24.57 -25.86 9.67
N ASN A 255 -23.57 -26.51 10.29
CA ASN A 255 -23.28 -27.94 10.05
C ASN A 255 -24.02 -28.88 11.04
N HIS A 256 -24.90 -28.32 11.87
CA HIS A 256 -25.79 -29.07 12.77
C HIS A 256 -27.17 -28.41 12.75
N GLU A 257 -27.86 -28.46 11.62
CA GLU A 257 -29.34 -28.39 11.51
C GLU A 257 -29.76 -28.66 10.06
#